data_AF-A0A497XFI4-F1
#
_entry.id   AF-A0A497XFI4-F1
#
_cell.length_a   1.000
_cell.length_b   1.000
_cell.length_c   1.000
_cell.angle_alpha   90.00
_cell.angle_beta   90.00
_cell.angle_gamma   90.00
#
_symmetry.space_group_name_H-M   'P 1'
#
loop_
_entity.id
_entity.type
_entity.pdbx_description
1 polymer ?
#
loop_
_entity_poly.entity_id
_entity_poly.type
_entity_poly.pdbx_seq_one_letter_code
_entity_poly.pdbx_strand_id
1 'polypeptide(L)'
;MPNIASVLKEEIARVARKEVRAETEKLKKASAQYRSDIAALKRRIAALELQVGRIGKAKASTPKPLEQATSLRFSAKGFSTQRQRLGLSAADMGTLLGVSAQTVYNWESEKSRPRQRQMAAIASVREMGKRDAAARLAAFAK
;
A
#
# COMPACT_ATOMS: atom_id res chain seq x y z
N MET A 1 -8.30 -49.77 -61.31
CA MET A 1 -8.98 -50.32 -60.13
C MET A 1 -8.26 -49.78 -58.89
N PRO A 2 -8.89 -48.93 -58.07
CA PRO A 2 -8.24 -48.42 -56.87
C PRO A 2 -7.86 -49.56 -55.92
N ASN A 3 -6.65 -49.51 -55.36
CA ASN A 3 -6.14 -50.51 -54.44
C ASN A 3 -6.84 -50.34 -53.08
N ILE A 4 -7.61 -51.33 -52.64
CA ILE A 4 -8.38 -51.29 -51.39
C ILE A 4 -7.47 -50.97 -50.18
N ALA A 5 -6.24 -51.46 -50.19
CA ALA A 5 -5.29 -51.20 -49.11
C ALA A 5 -4.85 -49.72 -49.06
N SER A 6 -4.78 -49.01 -50.19
CA SER A 6 -4.44 -47.58 -50.20
C SER A 6 -5.61 -46.74 -49.69
N VAL A 7 -6.83 -47.03 -50.15
CA VAL A 7 -8.04 -46.34 -49.71
C VAL A 7 -8.26 -46.50 -48.20
N LEU A 8 -8.07 -47.71 -47.66
CA LEU A 8 -8.21 -47.96 -46.23
C LEU A 8 -7.16 -47.21 -45.39
N LYS A 9 -5.89 -47.18 -45.83
CA LYS A 9 -4.83 -46.44 -45.14
C LYS A 9 -5.08 -44.92 -45.15
N GLU A 10 -5.57 -44.39 -46.27
CA GLU A 10 -5.95 -42.98 -46.37
C GLU A 10 -7.08 -42.63 -45.40
N GLU A 11 -8.09 -43.51 -45.30
CA GLU A 11 -9.22 -43.31 -44.40
C GLU A 11 -8.82 -43.39 -42.92
N ILE A 12 -7.98 -44.37 -42.55
CA ILE A 12 -7.38 -44.46 -41.21
C ILE A 12 -6.60 -43.19 -40.87
N ALA A 13 -5.76 -42.71 -41.79
CA ALA A 13 -4.99 -41.48 -41.59
C ALA A 13 -5.89 -40.24 -41.46
N ARG A 14 -6.98 -40.18 -42.23
CA ARG A 14 -7.98 -39.11 -42.15
C ARG A 14 -8.68 -39.09 -40.80
N VAL A 15 -9.14 -40.23 -40.31
CA VAL A 15 -9.80 -40.36 -39.00
C VAL A 15 -8.80 -40.05 -37.87
N ALA A 16 -7.61 -40.62 -37.90
CA ALA A 16 -6.58 -40.34 -36.89
C ALA A 16 -6.24 -38.84 -36.80
N ARG A 17 -6.09 -38.15 -37.94
CA ARG A 17 -5.88 -36.69 -37.95
C ARG A 17 -7.07 -35.92 -37.38
N LYS A 18 -8.30 -36.39 -37.63
CA LYS A 18 -9.52 -35.76 -37.12
C LYS A 18 -9.59 -35.87 -35.59
N GLU A 19 -9.34 -37.04 -35.04
CA GLU A 19 -9.37 -37.27 -33.59
C GLU A 19 -8.26 -36.48 -32.86
N VAL A 20 -7.02 -36.54 -33.35
CA VAL A 20 -5.89 -35.76 -32.80
C VAL A 20 -6.20 -34.26 -32.82
N ARG A 21 -6.85 -33.78 -33.89
CA ARG A 21 -7.27 -32.38 -33.96
C ARG A 21 -8.35 -32.09 -32.92
N ALA A 22 -9.39 -32.92 -32.81
CA ALA A 22 -10.45 -32.73 -31.83
C ALA A 22 -9.93 -32.64 -30.39
N GLU A 23 -8.96 -33.48 -30.03
CA GLU A 23 -8.31 -33.47 -28.71
C GLU A 23 -7.42 -32.24 -28.50
N THR A 24 -6.61 -31.88 -29.50
CA THR A 24 -5.58 -30.82 -29.33
C THR A 24 -6.08 -29.39 -29.56
N GLU A 25 -7.21 -29.18 -30.27
CA GLU A 25 -7.73 -27.85 -30.59
C GLU A 25 -8.08 -27.03 -29.34
N LYS A 26 -8.72 -27.65 -28.34
CA LYS A 26 -9.05 -26.96 -27.08
C LYS A 26 -7.78 -26.50 -26.35
N LEU A 27 -6.78 -27.37 -26.28
CA LEU A 27 -5.49 -27.05 -25.66
C LEU A 27 -4.74 -25.95 -26.41
N LYS A 28 -4.74 -25.98 -27.75
CA LYS A 28 -4.13 -24.93 -28.58
C LYS A 28 -4.79 -23.57 -28.36
N LYS A 29 -6.12 -23.54 -28.29
CA LYS A 29 -6.88 -22.31 -27.98
C LYS A 29 -6.56 -21.78 -26.59
N ALA A 30 -6.57 -22.64 -25.57
CA ALA A 30 -6.21 -22.25 -24.21
C ALA A 30 -4.76 -21.72 -24.13
N SER A 31 -3.81 -22.39 -24.78
CA SER A 31 -2.40 -21.94 -24.85
C SER A 31 -2.26 -20.58 -25.52
N ALA A 32 -2.99 -20.31 -26.60
CA ALA A 32 -2.98 -19.02 -27.27
C ALA A 32 -3.58 -17.92 -26.38
N GLN A 33 -4.68 -18.21 -25.68
CA GLN A 33 -5.30 -17.30 -24.73
C GLN A 33 -4.36 -16.97 -23.57
N TYR A 34 -3.78 -17.99 -22.93
CA TYR A 34 -2.83 -17.80 -21.83
C TYR A 34 -1.61 -16.98 -22.24
N ARG A 35 -1.07 -17.18 -23.45
CA ARG A 35 0.04 -16.34 -23.96
C ARG A 35 -0.36 -14.87 -24.06
N SER A 36 -1.56 -14.58 -24.53
CA SER A 36 -2.09 -13.22 -24.60
C SER A 36 -2.31 -12.61 -23.21
N ASP A 37 -2.89 -13.38 -22.29
CA ASP A 37 -3.15 -12.95 -20.91
C ASP A 37 -1.85 -12.69 -20.15
N ILE A 38 -0.85 -13.57 -20.27
CA ILE A 38 0.48 -13.39 -19.69
C ILE A 38 1.12 -12.11 -20.23
N ALA A 39 1.02 -11.84 -21.53
CA ALA A 39 1.55 -10.61 -22.12
C ALA A 39 0.84 -9.36 -21.56
N ALA A 40 -0.50 -9.40 -21.42
CA ALA A 40 -1.27 -8.31 -20.83
C ALA A 40 -0.90 -8.07 -19.35
N LEU A 41 -0.78 -9.14 -18.56
CA LEU A 41 -0.37 -9.07 -17.15
C LEU A 41 1.04 -8.50 -17.01
N LYS A 42 2.01 -8.97 -17.80
CA LYS A 42 3.38 -8.43 -17.80
C LYS A 42 3.40 -6.93 -18.11
N ARG A 43 2.63 -6.46 -19.10
CA ARG A 43 2.49 -5.02 -19.41
C ARG A 43 1.90 -4.24 -18.23
N ARG A 44 0.87 -4.79 -17.57
CA ARG A 44 0.24 -4.15 -16.40
C ARG A 44 1.20 -4.07 -15.21
N ILE A 45 1.98 -5.12 -14.96
CA ILE A 45 3.02 -5.14 -13.92
C ILE A 45 4.05 -4.05 -14.20
N ALA A 46 4.60 -3.97 -15.42
CA ALA A 46 5.57 -2.93 -15.78
C ALA A 46 4.99 -1.51 -15.61
N ALA A 47 3.73 -1.30 -15.96
CA ALA A 47 3.06 0.00 -15.75
C ALA A 47 2.90 0.35 -14.27
N LEU A 48 2.54 -0.62 -13.43
CA LEU A 48 2.42 -0.43 -11.98
C LEU A 48 3.79 -0.18 -11.33
N GLU A 49 4.83 -0.91 -11.73
CA GLU A 49 6.20 -0.69 -11.27
C GLU A 49 6.68 0.73 -11.59
N LEU A 50 6.39 1.24 -12.80
CA LEU A 50 6.67 2.63 -13.17
C LEU A 50 5.91 3.63 -12.30
N GLN A 51 4.63 3.37 -12.01
CA GLN A 51 3.83 4.22 -11.12
C GLN A 51 4.37 4.24 -9.69
N VAL A 52 4.71 3.07 -9.13
CA VAL A 52 5.34 2.95 -7.81
C VAL A 52 6.69 3.66 -7.78
N GLY A 53 7.51 3.51 -8.83
CA GLY A 53 8.78 4.23 -8.97
C GLY A 53 8.59 5.75 -9.01
N ARG A 54 7.57 6.25 -9.70
CA ARG A 54 7.21 7.68 -9.71
C ARG A 54 6.74 8.16 -8.33
N ILE A 55 5.93 7.39 -7.62
CA ILE A 55 5.50 7.73 -6.26
C ILE A 55 6.70 7.70 -5.30
N GLY A 56 7.59 6.71 -5.41
CA GLY A 56 8.82 6.65 -4.62
C GLY A 56 9.73 7.85 -4.85
N LYS A 57 9.88 8.30 -6.11
CA LYS A 57 10.62 9.52 -6.46
C LYS A 57 9.89 10.80 -6.03
N ALA A 58 8.56 10.84 -6.15
CA ALA A 58 7.75 11.96 -5.68
C ALA A 58 7.77 12.06 -4.14
N LYS A 59 7.93 10.96 -3.41
CA LYS A 59 8.10 10.97 -1.95
C LYS A 59 9.49 11.49 -1.52
N ALA A 60 10.48 11.49 -2.42
CA ALA A 60 11.76 12.20 -2.23
C ALA A 60 11.64 13.70 -2.51
N SER A 61 10.61 14.13 -3.27
CA SER A 61 10.16 15.52 -3.28
C SER A 61 9.17 15.71 -2.14
N THR A 62 9.70 15.98 -0.95
CA THR A 62 8.89 16.50 0.16
C THR A 62 7.93 17.55 -0.40
N PRO A 63 6.60 17.39 -0.29
CA PRO A 63 5.71 18.52 -0.58
C PRO A 63 6.15 19.61 0.40
N LYS A 64 6.77 20.66 -0.14
CA LYS A 64 7.08 21.87 0.60
C LYS A 64 5.72 22.32 1.12
N PRO A 65 5.46 22.28 2.45
CA PRO A 65 4.18 22.71 2.95
C PRO A 65 3.96 24.13 2.43
N LEU A 66 2.79 24.37 1.86
CA LEU A 66 2.31 25.73 1.61
C LEU A 66 2.59 26.52 2.88
N GLU A 67 3.41 27.56 2.75
CA GLU A 67 3.73 28.47 3.84
C GLU A 67 2.43 29.11 4.32
N GLN A 68 1.81 28.50 5.32
CA GLN A 68 1.09 29.23 6.33
C GLN A 68 1.95 29.21 7.57
N ALA A 69 2.72 30.29 7.68
CA ALA A 69 3.55 30.63 8.79
C ALA A 69 2.73 30.59 10.09
N THR A 70 3.10 29.68 10.98
CA THR A 70 3.29 30.05 12.37
C THR A 70 4.45 29.21 12.86
N SER A 71 5.51 29.84 13.36
CA SER A 71 6.57 29.12 14.04
C SER A 71 5.95 28.43 15.26
N LEU A 72 5.54 27.17 15.11
CA LEU A 72 4.97 26.39 16.18
C LEU A 72 6.08 26.15 17.20
N ARG A 73 6.18 27.05 18.18
CA ARG A 73 7.11 26.91 19.30
C ARG A 73 6.59 25.78 20.20
N PHE A 74 7.45 24.81 20.46
CA PHE A 74 7.19 23.80 21.47
C PHE A 74 7.31 24.43 22.86
N SER A 75 6.32 24.20 23.71
CA SER A 75 6.35 24.53 25.13
C SER A 75 5.92 23.28 25.89
N ALA A 76 6.76 22.81 26.82
CA ALA A 76 6.48 21.62 27.62
C ALA A 76 5.21 21.80 28.47
N LYS A 77 5.06 22.99 29.08
CA LYS A 77 3.85 23.36 29.82
C LYS A 77 2.59 23.30 28.94
N GLY A 78 2.64 23.87 27.74
CA GLY A 78 1.53 23.84 26.80
C GLY A 78 1.20 22.43 26.28
N PHE A 79 2.21 21.56 26.19
CA PHE A 79 2.03 20.17 25.79
C PHE A 79 1.37 19.33 26.91
N SER A 80 1.81 19.52 28.16
CA SER A 80 1.20 18.86 29.32
C SER A 80 -0.26 19.28 29.53
N THR A 81 -0.57 20.59 29.42
CA THR A 81 -1.95 21.08 29.52
C THR A 81 -2.83 20.57 28.38
N GLN A 82 -2.29 20.44 27.17
CA GLN A 82 -2.99 19.84 26.04
C GLN A 82 -3.33 18.37 26.30
N ARG A 83 -2.39 17.58 26.81
CA ARG A 83 -2.62 16.17 27.17
C ARG A 83 -3.71 16.04 28.23
N GLN A 84 -3.65 16.87 29.28
CA GLN A 84 -4.66 16.93 30.33
C GLN A 84 -6.02 17.35 29.78
N ARG A 85 -6.06 18.36 28.90
CA ARG A 85 -7.28 18.80 28.21
C ARG A 85 -7.92 17.67 27.41
N LEU A 86 -7.11 16.83 26.77
CA LEU A 86 -7.61 15.66 26.02
C LEU A 86 -7.95 14.47 26.92
N GLY A 87 -7.57 14.49 28.20
CA GLY A 87 -7.80 13.39 29.15
C GLY A 87 -6.96 12.15 28.86
N LEU A 88 -5.81 12.32 28.20
CA LEU A 88 -4.98 11.21 27.74
C LEU A 88 -3.88 10.85 28.74
N SER A 89 -3.59 9.55 28.89
CA SER A 89 -2.37 9.12 29.56
C SER A 89 -1.14 9.46 28.71
N ALA A 90 0.06 9.46 29.31
CA ALA A 90 1.29 9.65 28.55
C ALA A 90 1.51 8.51 27.53
N ALA A 91 1.02 7.31 27.82
CA ALA A 91 1.06 6.17 26.90
C ALA A 91 0.16 6.41 25.69
N ASP A 92 -1.08 6.84 25.90
CA ASP A 92 -2.03 7.14 24.82
C ASP A 92 -1.55 8.30 23.95
N MET A 93 -1.02 9.35 24.58
CA MET A 93 -0.41 10.46 23.87
C MET A 93 0.80 9.99 23.06
N GLY A 94 1.59 9.06 23.60
CA GLY A 94 2.68 8.41 22.90
C GLY A 94 2.20 7.64 21.66
N THR A 95 1.15 6.83 21.80
CA THR A 95 0.53 6.08 20.69
C THR A 95 0.06 7.01 19.57
N LEU A 96 -0.62 8.12 19.92
CA LEU A 96 -1.07 9.11 18.93
C LEU A 96 0.08 9.80 18.19
N LEU A 97 1.21 10.00 18.87
CA LEU A 97 2.38 10.68 18.33
C LEU A 97 3.41 9.71 17.71
N GLY A 98 3.21 8.39 17.83
CA GLY A 98 4.16 7.38 17.40
C GLY A 98 5.46 7.35 18.20
N VAL A 99 5.42 7.71 19.49
CA VAL A 99 6.58 7.73 20.40
C VAL A 99 6.29 6.94 21.69
N SER A 100 7.34 6.55 22.41
CA SER A 100 7.18 5.90 23.72
C SER A 100 6.65 6.87 24.78
N ALA A 101 5.94 6.35 25.79
CA ALA A 101 5.47 7.13 26.94
C ALA A 101 6.62 7.87 27.65
N GLN A 102 7.81 7.24 27.73
CA GLN A 102 9.02 7.86 28.30
C GLN A 102 9.42 9.14 27.54
N THR A 103 9.27 9.15 26.22
CA THR A 103 9.59 10.32 25.38
C THR A 103 8.63 11.47 25.68
N VAL A 104 7.34 11.17 25.87
CA VAL A 104 6.32 12.15 26.27
C VAL A 104 6.68 12.77 27.62
N TYR A 105 7.05 11.97 28.62
CA TYR A 105 7.51 12.48 29.92
C TYR A 105 8.77 13.33 29.80
N ASN A 106 9.74 12.92 29.00
CA ASN A 106 10.98 13.69 28.80
C ASN A 106 10.70 15.06 28.15
N TRP A 107 9.67 15.17 27.31
CA TRP A 107 9.24 16.43 26.72
C TRP A 107 8.44 17.29 27.71
N GLU A 108 7.56 16.68 28.51
CA GLU A 108 6.84 17.38 29.58
C GLU A 108 7.78 17.92 30.67
N SER A 109 8.88 17.22 30.94
CA SER A 109 9.89 17.60 31.93
C SER A 109 11.05 18.41 31.35
N GLU A 110 10.94 18.88 30.10
CA GLU A 110 11.97 19.67 29.38
C GLU A 110 13.36 19.01 29.26
N LYS A 111 13.48 17.71 29.55
CA LYS A 111 14.74 16.94 29.42
C LYS A 111 15.14 16.75 27.97
N SER A 112 14.18 16.79 27.05
CA SER A 112 14.42 16.67 25.61
C SER A 112 13.40 17.51 24.83
N ARG A 113 13.72 17.87 23.59
CA ARG A 113 12.84 18.63 22.70
C ARG A 113 12.43 17.77 21.49
N PRO A 114 11.17 17.86 21.02
CA PRO A 114 10.73 17.12 19.85
C PRO A 114 11.50 17.54 18.60
N ARG A 115 11.85 16.56 17.75
CA ARG A 115 12.44 16.81 16.43
C ARG A 115 11.39 17.38 15.47
N GLN A 116 11.82 17.99 14.37
CA GLN A 116 10.90 18.63 13.41
C GLN A 116 9.81 17.71 12.86
N ARG A 117 10.10 16.41 12.66
CA ARG A 117 9.09 15.39 12.30
C ARG A 117 8.02 15.20 13.37
N GLN A 118 8.41 15.25 14.64
CA GLN A 118 7.51 15.10 15.79
C GLN A 118 6.73 16.38 16.08
N MET A 119 7.29 17.55 15.74
CA MET A 119 6.58 18.83 15.83
C MET A 119 5.33 18.88 14.94
N ALA A 120 5.39 18.32 13.73
CA ALA A 120 4.22 18.20 12.85
C ALA A 120 3.14 17.27 13.45
N ALA A 121 3.56 16.16 14.06
CA ALA A 121 2.62 15.26 14.75
C ALA A 121 1.94 15.98 15.95
N ILE A 122 2.72 16.69 16.76
CA ILE A 122 2.19 17.48 17.89
C ILE A 122 1.21 18.57 17.41
N ALA A 123 1.50 19.22 16.28
CA ALA A 123 0.61 20.21 15.67
C ALA A 123 -0.75 19.59 15.30
N SER A 124 -0.75 18.43 14.66
CA SER A 124 -1.99 17.72 14.30
C SER A 124 -2.84 17.33 15.53
N VAL A 125 -2.20 17.09 16.67
CA VAL A 125 -2.89 16.79 17.93
C VAL A 125 -3.43 18.06 18.61
N ARG A 126 -2.89 19.26 18.31
CA ARG A 126 -3.39 20.54 18.86
C ARG A 126 -4.77 20.89 18.31
N GLU A 127 -5.01 20.53 17.06
CA GLU A 127 -6.27 20.77 16.36
C GLU A 127 -7.35 19.72 16.70
N MET A 128 -6.98 18.59 17.32
CA MET A 128 -7.93 17.54 17.70
C MET A 128 -8.72 17.86 18.96
N GLY A 129 -9.99 17.45 18.96
CA GLY A 129 -10.84 17.36 20.15
C GLY A 129 -10.73 16.01 20.87
N LYS A 130 -11.32 15.92 22.08
CA LYS A 130 -11.37 14.67 22.88
C LYS A 130 -11.94 13.47 22.10
N ARG A 131 -12.99 13.69 21.30
CA ARG A 131 -13.67 12.65 20.51
C ARG A 131 -12.77 12.10 19.40
N ASP A 132 -12.07 12.98 18.69
CA ASP A 132 -11.17 12.59 17.61
C ASP A 132 -9.95 11.83 18.13
N ALA A 133 -9.41 12.28 19.27
CA ALA A 133 -8.31 11.59 19.93
C ALA A 133 -8.69 10.16 20.33
N ALA A 134 -9.88 9.96 20.90
CA ALA A 134 -10.40 8.64 21.26
C ALA A 134 -10.63 7.76 20.02
N ALA A 135 -11.20 8.31 18.94
CA ALA A 135 -11.41 7.58 17.69
C ALA A 135 -10.09 7.11 17.06
N ARG A 136 -9.05 7.96 17.08
CA ARG A 136 -7.71 7.59 16.59
C ARG A 136 -7.06 6.53 17.47
N LEU A 137 -7.17 6.64 18.78
CA LEU A 137 -6.66 5.61 19.69
C LEU A 137 -7.35 4.25 19.47
N ALA A 138 -8.67 4.25 19.26
CA ALA A 138 -9.41 3.03 18.93
C ALA A 138 -8.94 2.40 17.60
N ALA A 139 -8.53 3.21 16.62
CA ALA A 139 -7.97 2.71 15.36
C ALA A 139 -6.59 2.06 15.52
N PHE A 140 -5.81 2.46 16.53
CA PHE A 140 -4.52 1.83 16.86
C PHE A 140 -4.64 0.59 17.76
N ALA A 141 -5.78 0.42 18.44
CA ALA A 141 -6.06 -0.73 19.30
C ALA A 141 -6.66 -1.93 18.52
N LYS A 142 -6.73 -1.84 17.19
CA LYS A 142 -7.28 -2.87 16.29
C LYS A 142 -6.16 -3.52 15.47
#